data_AF-A0A7U3YMW3-F1
#
_entry.id   AF-A0A7U3YMW3-F1
#
_cell.length_a   1.000
_cell.length_b   1.000
_cell.length_c   1.000
_cell.angle_alpha   90.00
_cell.angle_beta   90.00
_cell.angle_gamma   90.00
#
_symmetry.space_group_name_H-M   'P 1'
#
loop_
_entity.id
_entity.type
_entity.pdbx_description
1 polymer ?
#
loop_
_entity_poly.entity_id
_entity_poly.type
_entity_poly.pdbx_seq_one_letter_code
_entity_poly.pdbx_strand_id
1 'polypeptide(L)'
;MTAKTVKLYGLSTCAYCQAIKKMLDDLGVAHDYVEADLLADAEREALVAELQAINPQCSFPTTVVGEQVIVGFQVQEIKEAIGIRTEVDELYDRLKTTQEAKGYWFNNDRERTFDLLRGLLINRDRYGYMSCPCRLATGKREQDADIICPCVYRQPDVAEFGACYCQLYVSEAWNRGAIPRLPVPERRPMRRG
;
A
#
# COMPACT_ATOMS: atom_id res chain seq x y z
N MET A 1 -0.80 17.88 20.24
CA MET A 1 -1.70 16.80 19.83
C MET A 1 -1.60 15.71 20.89
N THR A 2 -2.71 15.30 21.49
CA THR A 2 -2.73 14.18 22.43
C THR A 2 -2.28 12.91 21.70
N ALA A 3 -1.37 12.15 22.29
CA ALA A 3 -0.97 10.86 21.72
C ALA A 3 -2.22 9.96 21.67
N LYS A 4 -2.58 9.49 20.47
CA LYS A 4 -3.68 8.54 20.30
C LYS A 4 -3.23 7.18 20.84
N THR A 5 -4.11 6.49 21.56
CA THR A 5 -3.89 5.10 21.95
C THR A 5 -3.93 4.21 20.71
N VAL A 6 -3.07 3.20 20.66
CA VAL A 6 -3.02 2.21 19.57
C VAL A 6 -3.12 0.82 20.17
N LYS A 7 -4.10 0.02 19.75
CA LYS A 7 -4.26 -1.39 20.15
C LYS A 7 -4.39 -2.26 18.91
N LEU A 8 -3.52 -3.25 18.78
CA LEU A 8 -3.55 -4.25 17.71
C LEU A 8 -4.04 -5.58 18.28
N TYR A 9 -5.15 -6.06 17.74
CA TYR A 9 -5.66 -7.41 17.94
C TYR A 9 -5.08 -8.27 16.82
N GLY A 10 -4.35 -9.33 17.16
CA GLY A 10 -3.74 -10.21 16.17
C GLY A 10 -3.64 -11.67 16.62
N LEU A 11 -2.99 -12.45 15.76
CA LEU A 11 -2.64 -13.85 16.01
C LEU A 11 -1.12 -13.99 15.91
N SER A 12 -0.52 -14.79 16.79
CA SER A 12 0.92 -15.01 16.84
C SER A 12 1.48 -15.57 15.53
N THR A 13 0.65 -16.33 14.80
CA THR A 13 1.00 -17.01 13.55
C THR A 13 0.64 -16.25 12.27
N CYS A 14 -0.03 -15.09 12.37
CA CYS A 14 -0.47 -14.34 11.20
C CYS A 14 0.61 -13.36 10.72
N ALA A 15 1.13 -13.58 9.51
CA ALA A 15 2.18 -12.74 8.91
C ALA A 15 1.78 -11.25 8.83
N TYR A 16 0.50 -10.95 8.55
CA TYR A 16 0.01 -9.58 8.51
C TYR A 16 -0.05 -8.92 9.90
N CYS A 17 -0.42 -9.68 10.94
CA CYS A 17 -0.41 -9.18 12.32
C CYS A 17 1.01 -8.80 12.74
N GLN A 18 1.97 -9.71 12.49
CA GLN A 18 3.38 -9.48 12.82
C GLN A 18 3.98 -8.34 12.00
N ALA A 19 3.60 -8.18 10.74
CA ALA A 19 4.04 -7.06 9.91
C ALA A 19 3.53 -5.71 10.42
N ILE A 20 2.26 -5.61 10.84
CA ILE A 20 1.73 -4.38 11.45
C ILE A 20 2.43 -4.09 12.78
N LYS A 21 2.57 -5.10 13.65
CA LYS A 21 3.28 -4.96 14.92
C LYS A 21 4.70 -4.41 14.70
N LYS A 22 5.47 -5.07 13.82
CA LYS A 22 6.82 -4.63 13.48
C LYS A 22 6.85 -3.21 12.94
N MET A 23 5.89 -2.82 12.11
CA MET A 23 5.79 -1.46 11.58
C MET A 23 5.53 -0.42 12.69
N LEU A 24 4.70 -0.74 13.69
CA LEU A 24 4.48 0.11 14.86
C LEU A 24 5.74 0.21 15.73
N ASP A 25 6.43 -0.92 15.97
CA ASP A 25 7.70 -0.99 16.71
C ASP A 25 8.80 -0.13 16.02
N ASP A 26 8.99 -0.31 14.71
CA ASP A 26 10.01 0.40 13.92
C ASP A 26 9.76 1.91 13.87
N LEU A 27 8.50 2.34 13.98
CA LEU A 27 8.10 3.75 14.03
C LEU A 27 8.13 4.32 15.46
N GLY A 28 8.45 3.52 16.48
CA GLY A 28 8.48 3.95 17.87
C GLY A 28 7.09 4.33 18.42
N VAL A 29 6.03 3.77 17.86
CA VAL A 29 4.65 4.04 18.30
C VAL A 29 4.35 3.18 19.52
N ALA A 30 4.04 3.81 20.65
CA ALA A 30 3.54 3.09 21.81
C ALA A 30 2.18 2.44 21.48
N HIS A 31 2.09 1.12 21.66
CA HIS A 31 0.89 0.36 21.32
C HIS A 31 0.73 -0.87 22.22
N ASP A 32 -0.51 -1.29 22.41
CA ASP A 32 -0.85 -2.59 22.96
C ASP A 32 -0.95 -3.62 21.82
N TYR A 33 -0.46 -4.83 22.05
CA TYR A 33 -0.61 -5.95 21.13
C TYR A 33 -1.14 -7.17 21.87
N VAL A 34 -2.23 -7.75 21.36
CA VAL A 34 -2.85 -8.94 21.93
C VAL A 34 -2.81 -10.08 20.91
N GLU A 35 -2.23 -11.21 21.32
CA GLU A 35 -2.18 -12.46 20.55
C GLU A 35 -3.32 -13.37 21.01
N ALA A 36 -4.46 -13.29 20.32
CA ALA A 36 -5.69 -13.95 20.74
C ALA A 36 -5.56 -15.47 20.85
N ASP A 37 -4.68 -16.09 20.07
CA ASP A 37 -4.40 -17.53 20.03
C ASP A 37 -3.53 -18.02 21.20
N LEU A 38 -2.89 -17.12 21.95
CA LEU A 38 -2.07 -17.45 23.11
C LEU A 38 -2.78 -17.21 24.45
N LEU A 39 -3.98 -16.62 24.43
CA LEU A 39 -4.78 -16.34 25.62
C LEU A 39 -5.43 -17.60 26.19
N ALA A 40 -5.59 -17.62 27.52
CA ALA A 40 -6.41 -18.63 28.19
C ALA A 40 -7.88 -18.50 27.78
N ASP A 41 -8.67 -19.57 27.93
CA ASP A 41 -10.03 -19.65 27.38
C ASP A 41 -10.94 -18.49 27.82
N ALA A 42 -10.97 -18.16 29.11
CA ALA A 42 -11.80 -17.06 29.63
C ALA A 42 -11.35 -15.68 29.11
N GLU A 43 -10.03 -15.44 28.99
CA GLU A 43 -9.48 -14.19 28.47
C GLU A 43 -9.74 -14.07 26.96
N ARG A 44 -9.65 -15.19 26.24
CA ARG A 44 -9.93 -15.28 24.81
C ARG A 44 -11.41 -15.02 24.52
N GLU A 45 -12.33 -15.59 25.30
CA GLU A 45 -13.77 -15.33 25.20
C GLU A 45 -14.09 -13.85 25.43
N ALA A 46 -13.48 -13.23 26.44
CA ALA A 46 -13.65 -11.80 26.71
C ALA A 46 -13.10 -10.93 25.57
N LEU A 47 -11.91 -11.25 25.05
CA LEU A 47 -11.31 -10.55 23.90
C LEU A 47 -12.19 -10.67 22.65
N VAL A 48 -12.74 -11.86 22.38
CA VAL A 48 -13.64 -12.09 21.24
C VAL A 48 -14.90 -11.26 21.38
N ALA A 49 -15.50 -11.19 22.57
CA ALA A 49 -16.67 -10.34 22.82
C ALA A 49 -16.36 -8.84 22.62
N GLU A 50 -15.22 -8.38 23.12
CA GLU A 50 -14.72 -7.01 22.89
C GLU A 50 -14.54 -6.73 21.39
N LEU A 51 -13.86 -7.63 20.68
CA LEU A 51 -13.57 -7.48 19.26
C LEU A 51 -14.85 -7.53 18.42
N GLN A 52 -15.81 -8.40 18.73
CA GLN A 52 -17.09 -8.48 18.03
C GLN A 52 -17.93 -7.21 18.16
N ALA A 53 -17.79 -6.48 19.27
CA ALA A 53 -18.50 -5.21 19.47
C ALA A 53 -18.02 -4.12 18.50
N ILE A 54 -16.74 -4.14 18.10
CA ILE A 54 -16.13 -3.14 17.21
C ILE A 54 -15.90 -3.64 15.77
N ASN A 55 -15.78 -4.96 15.60
CA ASN A 55 -15.61 -5.67 14.35
C ASN A 55 -16.47 -6.96 14.41
N PRO A 56 -17.75 -6.90 13.98
CA PRO A 56 -18.68 -8.04 14.06
C PRO A 56 -18.22 -9.31 13.36
N GLN A 57 -17.27 -9.22 12.41
CA GLN A 57 -16.69 -10.39 11.73
C GLN A 57 -15.60 -11.08 12.57
N CYS A 58 -15.17 -10.47 13.67
CA CYS A 58 -14.13 -10.98 14.57
C CYS A 58 -12.85 -11.41 13.81
N SER A 59 -12.41 -10.55 12.88
CA SER A 59 -11.27 -10.83 12.01
C SER A 59 -9.98 -10.21 12.52
N PHE A 60 -8.86 -10.85 12.16
CA PHE A 60 -7.51 -10.40 12.48
C PHE A 60 -6.72 -10.13 11.20
N PRO A 61 -5.83 -9.12 11.17
CA PRO A 61 -5.61 -8.12 12.23
C PRO A 61 -6.78 -7.12 12.33
N THR A 62 -7.03 -6.60 13.54
CA THR A 62 -7.84 -5.39 13.75
C THR A 62 -7.02 -4.41 14.56
N THR A 63 -6.94 -3.16 14.13
CA THR A 63 -6.20 -2.10 14.82
C THR A 63 -7.15 -0.99 15.25
N VAL A 64 -7.08 -0.58 16.50
CA VAL A 64 -7.81 0.56 17.04
C VAL A 64 -6.84 1.70 17.28
N VAL A 65 -7.13 2.87 16.71
CA VAL A 65 -6.34 4.10 16.86
C VAL A 65 -7.24 5.21 17.41
N GLY A 66 -7.17 5.47 18.72
CA GLY A 66 -8.17 6.28 19.42
C GLY A 66 -9.57 5.69 19.26
N GLU A 67 -10.45 6.40 18.54
CA GLU A 67 -11.83 5.94 18.24
C GLU A 67 -11.96 5.22 16.89
N GLN A 68 -10.89 5.19 16.08
CA GLN A 68 -10.92 4.62 14.74
C GLN A 68 -10.64 3.12 14.78
N VAL A 69 -11.50 2.32 14.16
CA VAL A 69 -11.33 0.86 14.02
C VAL A 69 -10.94 0.55 12.57
N ILE A 70 -9.80 -0.10 12.39
CA ILE A 70 -9.23 -0.43 11.09
C ILE A 70 -9.07 -1.94 11.00
N VAL A 71 -9.79 -2.57 10.06
CA VAL A 71 -9.85 -4.03 9.92
C VAL A 71 -8.98 -4.47 8.74
N GLY A 72 -8.16 -5.51 8.95
CA GLY A 72 -7.30 -6.09 7.94
C GLY A 72 -5.92 -5.44 7.83
N PHE A 73 -5.17 -5.83 6.80
CA PHE A 73 -3.80 -5.37 6.57
C PHE A 73 -3.77 -3.99 5.88
N GLN A 74 -4.18 -2.96 6.61
CA GLN A 74 -4.35 -1.59 6.11
C GLN A 74 -3.26 -0.65 6.69
N VAL A 75 -1.99 -0.94 6.39
CA VAL A 75 -0.83 -0.23 6.95
C VAL A 75 -0.88 1.28 6.70
N GLN A 76 -1.28 1.74 5.52
CA GLN A 76 -1.36 3.18 5.23
C GLN A 76 -2.48 3.84 6.03
N GLU A 77 -3.64 3.21 6.15
CA GLU A 77 -4.77 3.76 6.93
C GLU A 77 -4.38 3.85 8.42
N ILE A 78 -3.66 2.86 8.95
CA ILE A 78 -3.13 2.88 10.32
C ILE A 78 -2.18 4.07 10.51
N LYS A 79 -1.23 4.28 9.59
CA LYS A 79 -0.29 5.41 9.67
C LYS A 79 -1.00 6.76 9.61
N GLU A 80 -1.95 6.92 8.70
CA GLU A 80 -2.77 8.13 8.59
C GLU A 80 -3.56 8.39 9.87
N ALA A 81 -4.18 7.36 10.44
CA ALA A 81 -4.91 7.45 11.70
C ALA A 81 -4.00 7.89 12.87
N ILE A 82 -2.76 7.41 12.92
CA ILE A 82 -1.76 7.81 13.92
C ILE A 82 -1.25 9.24 13.63
N GLY A 83 -1.28 9.68 12.37
CA GLY A 83 -0.74 10.97 11.93
C GLY A 83 0.73 10.91 11.48
N ILE A 84 1.21 9.72 11.10
CA ILE A 84 2.56 9.53 10.58
C ILE A 84 2.56 9.77 9.07
N ARG A 85 3.48 10.62 8.63
CA ARG A 85 3.76 10.88 7.21
C ARG A 85 5.23 10.65 6.91
N THR A 86 5.51 10.26 5.68
CA THR A 86 6.84 9.89 5.15
C THR A 86 7.07 10.57 3.80
N GLU A 87 8.29 10.43 3.25
CA GLU A 87 8.57 10.90 1.88
C GLU A 87 7.66 10.24 0.82
N VAL A 88 7.15 9.02 1.08
CA VAL A 88 6.20 8.35 0.18
C VAL A 88 4.90 9.13 0.07
N ASP A 89 4.43 9.73 1.17
CA ASP A 89 3.23 10.57 1.20
C ASP A 89 3.42 11.86 0.41
N GLU A 90 4.60 12.48 0.52
CA GLU A 90 4.95 13.66 -0.28
C GLU A 90 5.03 13.34 -1.78
N LEU A 91 5.60 12.18 -2.12
CA LEU A 91 5.60 11.69 -3.50
C LEU A 91 4.17 11.42 -4.00
N TYR A 92 3.32 10.81 -3.16
CA TYR A 92 1.92 10.56 -3.46
C TYR A 92 1.21 11.86 -3.82
N ASP A 93 1.27 12.88 -2.96
CA ASP A 93 0.58 14.16 -3.18
C ASP A 93 1.02 14.82 -4.49
N ARG A 94 2.33 14.93 -4.70
CA ARG A 94 2.90 15.55 -5.91
C ARG A 94 2.49 14.80 -7.18
N LEU A 95 2.57 13.47 -7.18
CA LEU A 95 2.22 12.68 -8.34
C LEU A 95 0.71 12.66 -8.56
N LYS A 96 -0.11 12.59 -7.52
CA LYS A 96 -1.57 12.67 -7.63
C LYS A 96 -1.98 13.95 -8.35
N THR A 97 -1.54 15.11 -7.87
CA THR A 97 -1.85 16.41 -8.51
C THR A 97 -1.42 16.46 -9.97
N THR A 98 -0.19 16.03 -10.27
CA THR A 98 0.36 16.14 -11.64
C THR A 98 -0.20 15.14 -12.64
N GLN A 99 -0.63 13.96 -12.18
CA GLN A 99 -1.12 12.89 -13.05
C GLN A 99 -2.64 12.94 -13.22
N GLU A 100 -3.40 13.37 -12.21
CA GLU A 100 -4.84 13.55 -12.35
C GLU A 100 -5.17 14.69 -13.31
N ALA A 101 -4.37 15.76 -13.33
CA ALA A 101 -4.45 16.81 -14.35
C ALA A 101 -4.26 16.29 -15.80
N LYS A 102 -3.71 15.08 -15.95
CA LYS A 102 -3.50 14.39 -17.24
C LYS A 102 -4.49 13.24 -17.47
N GLY A 103 -5.49 13.08 -16.61
CA GLY A 103 -6.49 12.00 -16.71
C GLY A 103 -5.99 10.63 -16.26
N TYR A 104 -5.05 10.58 -15.31
CA TYR A 104 -4.59 9.34 -14.69
C TYR A 104 -4.77 9.39 -13.18
N TRP A 105 -5.42 8.39 -12.62
CA TRP A 105 -5.66 8.27 -11.18
C TRP A 105 -4.78 7.19 -10.58
N PHE A 106 -4.47 7.29 -9.30
CA PHE A 106 -3.88 6.16 -8.60
C PHE A 106 -4.91 5.04 -8.40
N ASN A 107 -4.42 3.80 -8.34
CA ASN A 107 -5.22 2.64 -7.98
C ASN A 107 -5.79 2.79 -6.56
N ASN A 108 -7.06 2.44 -6.39
CA ASN A 108 -7.74 2.47 -5.10
C ASN A 108 -7.18 1.46 -4.08
N ASP A 109 -6.42 0.45 -4.52
CA ASP A 109 -5.58 -0.36 -3.63
C ASP A 109 -4.42 0.50 -3.10
N ARG A 110 -4.63 1.01 -1.88
CA ARG A 110 -3.69 1.91 -1.22
C ARG A 110 -2.36 1.25 -0.87
N GLU A 111 -2.39 0.01 -0.39
CA GLU A 111 -1.14 -0.70 -0.04
C GLU A 111 -0.28 -0.91 -1.27
N ARG A 112 -0.90 -1.41 -2.36
CA ARG A 112 -0.19 -1.57 -3.63
C ARG A 112 0.35 -0.24 -4.15
N THR A 113 -0.46 0.81 -4.11
CA THR A 113 -0.03 2.14 -4.57
C THR A 113 1.18 2.64 -3.79
N PHE A 114 1.13 2.59 -2.46
CA PHE A 114 2.24 3.07 -1.63
C PHE A 114 3.49 2.19 -1.72
N ASP A 115 3.34 0.88 -1.92
CA ASP A 115 4.48 -0.01 -2.18
C ASP A 115 5.17 0.31 -3.50
N LEU A 116 4.40 0.58 -4.56
CA LEU A 116 4.94 1.01 -5.85
C LEU A 116 5.64 2.37 -5.74
N LEU A 117 5.05 3.33 -5.02
CA LEU A 117 5.67 4.64 -4.77
C LEU A 117 6.97 4.52 -3.97
N ARG A 118 7.00 3.67 -2.94
CA ARG A 118 8.22 3.35 -2.19
C ARG A 118 9.28 2.74 -3.12
N GLY A 119 8.89 1.83 -4.00
CA GLY A 119 9.77 1.25 -5.01
C GLY A 119 10.36 2.29 -5.97
N LEU A 120 9.58 3.31 -6.35
CA LEU A 120 10.07 4.44 -7.16
C LEU A 120 11.13 5.26 -6.42
N LEU A 121 10.94 5.55 -5.13
CA LEU A 121 11.92 6.26 -4.31
C LEU A 121 13.21 5.42 -4.14
N ILE A 122 13.09 4.13 -3.83
CA ILE A 122 14.25 3.22 -3.74
C ILE A 122 15.03 3.21 -5.06
N ASN A 123 14.34 3.14 -6.20
CA ASN A 123 14.99 3.16 -7.51
C ASN A 123 15.62 4.51 -7.83
N ARG A 124 15.00 5.62 -7.40
CA ARG A 124 15.59 6.95 -7.50
C ARG A 124 16.89 7.02 -6.71
N ASP A 125 16.90 6.55 -5.47
CA ASP A 125 18.07 6.62 -4.61
C ASP A 125 19.20 5.69 -5.12
N ARG A 126 18.82 4.55 -5.72
CA ARG A 126 19.77 3.58 -6.29
C ARG A 126 20.37 3.99 -7.63
N TYR A 127 19.56 4.52 -8.56
CA TYR A 127 19.97 4.75 -9.96
C TYR A 127 20.01 6.24 -10.34
N GLY A 128 19.55 7.14 -9.47
CA GLY A 128 19.42 8.57 -9.76
C GLY A 128 18.12 8.96 -10.50
N TYR A 129 17.22 8.01 -10.75
CA TYR A 129 15.93 8.25 -11.41
C TYR A 129 14.87 7.23 -11.00
N MET A 130 13.60 7.63 -11.04
CA MET A 130 12.45 6.78 -10.69
C MET A 130 12.18 5.72 -11.77
N SER A 131 13.06 4.71 -11.90
CA SER A 131 12.80 3.55 -12.75
C SER A 131 11.57 2.79 -12.27
N CYS A 132 10.75 2.28 -13.20
CA CYS A 132 9.57 1.47 -12.89
C CYS A 132 9.91 0.34 -11.90
N PRO A 133 9.22 0.21 -10.76
CA PRO A 133 9.53 -0.78 -9.74
C PRO A 133 9.19 -2.22 -10.18
N CYS A 134 8.35 -2.38 -11.21
CA CYS A 134 7.95 -3.69 -11.73
C CYS A 134 8.73 -4.11 -12.99
N ARG A 135 9.77 -3.37 -13.39
CA ARG A 135 10.62 -3.72 -14.53
C ARG A 135 12.08 -3.70 -14.12
N LEU A 136 12.84 -4.64 -14.66
CA LEU A 136 14.28 -4.71 -14.40
C LEU A 136 14.97 -3.50 -15.06
N ALA A 137 15.54 -2.64 -14.22
CA ALA A 137 16.38 -1.52 -14.63
C ALA A 137 17.78 -2.00 -14.99
N THR A 138 18.40 -1.40 -16.00
CA THR A 138 19.81 -1.59 -16.33
C THR A 138 20.73 -0.71 -15.48
N GLY A 139 20.17 0.32 -14.83
CA GLY A 139 20.92 1.35 -14.10
C GLY A 139 21.56 2.40 -15.01
N LYS A 140 21.33 2.31 -16.33
CA LYS A 140 21.80 3.28 -17.33
C LYS A 140 20.61 4.07 -17.82
N ARG A 141 20.52 5.35 -17.42
CA ARG A 141 19.37 6.23 -17.69
C ARG A 141 18.93 6.25 -19.16
N GLU A 142 19.88 6.25 -20.10
CA GLU A 142 19.60 6.22 -21.53
C GLU A 142 18.94 4.91 -21.98
N GLN A 143 19.34 3.78 -21.39
CA GLN A 143 18.79 2.46 -21.71
C GLN A 143 17.46 2.19 -21.01
N ASP A 144 17.19 2.88 -19.90
CA ASP A 144 15.96 2.78 -19.13
C ASP A 144 14.98 3.92 -19.38
N ALA A 145 15.27 4.83 -20.32
CA ALA A 145 14.44 6.01 -20.59
C ALA A 145 12.97 5.66 -20.86
N ASP A 146 12.72 4.49 -21.45
CA ASP A 146 11.40 3.94 -21.74
C ASP A 146 10.62 3.53 -20.47
N ILE A 147 11.31 3.20 -19.37
CA ILE A 147 10.74 2.72 -18.11
C ILE A 147 10.88 3.69 -16.93
N ILE A 148 11.40 4.91 -17.14
CA ILE A 148 11.32 5.97 -16.12
C ILE A 148 9.86 6.32 -15.87
N CYS A 149 9.42 6.31 -14.62
CA CYS A 149 8.03 6.54 -14.26
C CYS A 149 7.64 8.03 -14.37
N PRO A 150 6.50 8.37 -15.01
CA PRO A 150 5.61 7.48 -15.76
C PRO A 150 6.21 7.03 -17.10
N CYS A 151 6.24 5.71 -17.32
CA CYS A 151 6.87 5.10 -18.50
C CYS A 151 6.09 5.36 -19.80
N VAL A 152 6.77 5.18 -20.94
CA VAL A 152 6.16 5.40 -22.28
C VAL A 152 4.96 4.47 -22.55
N TYR A 153 4.90 3.34 -21.85
CA TYR A 153 3.84 2.33 -21.98
C TYR A 153 2.56 2.69 -21.22
N ARG A 154 2.62 3.61 -20.24
CA ARG A 154 1.45 3.92 -19.39
C ARG A 154 0.24 4.36 -20.21
N GLN A 155 0.44 5.26 -21.16
CA GLN A 155 -0.65 5.80 -21.98
C GLN A 155 -1.36 4.71 -22.80
N PRO A 156 -0.67 3.91 -23.64
CA PRO A 156 -1.33 2.84 -24.37
C PRO A 156 -1.89 1.75 -23.45
N ASP A 157 -1.24 1.44 -22.32
CA ASP A 157 -1.76 0.48 -21.35
C ASP A 157 -3.08 0.93 -20.73
N VAL A 158 -3.16 2.18 -20.24
CA VAL A 158 -4.39 2.70 -19.65
C VAL A 158 -5.50 2.85 -20.68
N ALA A 159 -5.16 3.21 -21.92
CA ALA A 159 -6.15 3.32 -23.00
C ALA A 159 -6.77 1.96 -23.36
N GLU A 160 -5.98 0.89 -23.39
CA GLU A 160 -6.43 -0.45 -23.80
C GLU A 160 -7.00 -1.27 -22.63
N PHE A 161 -6.39 -1.20 -21.45
CA PHE A 161 -6.68 -2.07 -20.30
C PHE A 161 -7.22 -1.33 -19.08
N GLY A 162 -7.29 0.01 -19.12
CA GLY A 162 -7.69 0.82 -17.98
C GLY A 162 -6.64 0.95 -16.87
N ALA A 163 -5.48 0.29 -16.98
CA ALA A 163 -4.40 0.33 -16.01
C ALA A 163 -3.05 0.25 -16.70
N CYS A 164 -2.02 0.90 -16.15
CA CYS A 164 -0.64 0.67 -16.58
C CYS A 164 -0.13 -0.70 -16.11
N TYR A 165 0.96 -1.20 -16.70
CA TYR A 165 1.54 -2.51 -16.35
C TYR A 165 1.64 -2.81 -14.83
N CYS A 166 2.15 -1.88 -14.03
CA CYS A 166 2.27 -2.07 -12.58
C CYS A 166 0.96 -1.86 -11.80
N GLN A 167 -0.08 -1.36 -12.47
CA GLN A 167 -1.35 -0.89 -11.90
C GLN A 167 -1.18 0.23 -10.88
N LEU A 168 -0.17 1.09 -11.03
CA LEU A 168 -0.05 2.33 -10.25
C LEU A 168 -1.06 3.37 -10.76
N TYR A 169 -1.04 3.63 -12.08
CA TYR A 169 -1.95 4.55 -12.75
C TYR A 169 -3.05 3.79 -13.45
N VAL A 170 -4.28 4.24 -13.25
CA VAL A 170 -5.50 3.64 -13.79
C VAL A 170 -6.45 4.71 -14.32
N SER A 171 -7.44 4.29 -15.11
CA SER A 171 -8.56 5.14 -15.50
C SER A 171 -9.61 5.20 -14.39
N GLU A 172 -10.41 6.26 -14.37
CA GLU A 172 -11.53 6.38 -13.44
C GLU A 172 -12.52 5.21 -13.57
N ALA A 173 -12.78 4.75 -14.81
CA ALA A 173 -13.64 3.60 -15.07
C ALA A 173 -13.10 2.31 -14.45
N TRP A 174 -11.77 2.10 -14.47
CA TRP A 174 -11.13 0.95 -13.82
C TRP A 174 -11.30 0.99 -12.30
N ASN A 175 -11.08 2.16 -11.69
CA ASN A 175 -11.25 2.36 -10.24
C ASN A 175 -12.70 2.16 -9.79
N ARG A 176 -13.68 2.58 -10.60
CA ARG A 176 -15.11 2.34 -10.36
C ARG A 176 -15.57 0.90 -10.62
N GLY A 177 -14.70 0.05 -11.17
CA GLY A 177 -15.08 -1.30 -11.59
C GLY A 177 -16.04 -1.33 -12.79
N ALA A 178 -16.11 -0.23 -13.56
CA ALA A 178 -16.99 -0.12 -14.74
C ALA A 178 -16.43 -0.84 -15.98
N ILE A 179 -15.17 -1.28 -15.93
CA ILE A 179 -14.50 -2.08 -16.96
C ILE A 179 -13.80 -3.29 -16.31
N PRO A 180 -13.63 -4.40 -17.05
CA PRO A 180 -12.95 -5.59 -16.52
C PRO A 180 -11.48 -5.30 -16.20
N ARG A 181 -10.99 -5.88 -15.10
CA ARG A 181 -9.57 -5.80 -14.70
C ARG A 181 -8.75 -6.85 -15.43
N LEU A 182 -8.45 -6.59 -16.70
CA LEU A 182 -7.66 -7.49 -17.53
C LEU A 182 -6.16 -7.41 -17.21
N PRO A 183 -5.40 -8.51 -17.35
CA PRO A 183 -3.94 -8.47 -17.26
C PRO A 183 -3.34 -7.54 -18.33
N VAL A 184 -2.43 -6.66 -17.92
CA VAL A 184 -1.70 -5.78 -18.84
C VAL A 184 -0.45 -6.52 -19.33
N PRO A 185 -0.27 -6.74 -20.65
CA PRO A 185 0.92 -7.43 -21.17
C PRO A 185 2.18 -6.58 -21.01
N GLU A 186 3.34 -7.23 -20.92
CA GLU A 186 4.62 -6.52 -20.97
C GLU A 186 4.90 -6.03 -22.39
N ARG A 187 4.76 -4.73 -22.61
CA ARG A 187 5.04 -4.08 -23.90
C ARG A 187 6.50 -3.76 -24.12
N ARG A 188 7.33 -3.75 -23.07
CA ARG A 188 8.76 -3.53 -23.20
C ARG A 188 9.38 -4.71 -23.94
N PRO A 189 10.00 -4.50 -25.12
CA PRO A 189 10.69 -5.57 -25.82
C PRO A 189 11.82 -6.12 -24.95
N MET A 190 11.95 -7.45 -24.89
CA MET A 190 13.14 -8.06 -24.28
C MET A 190 14.37 -7.63 -25.07
N ARG A 191 15.26 -6.86 -24.44
CA ARG A 191 16.57 -6.58 -25.02
C ARG A 191 17.38 -7.88 -24.94
N ARG A 192 17.69 -8.46 -26.09
CA ARG A 192 18.70 -9.52 -26.18
C ARG A 192 20.05 -8.85 -25.88
N GLY A 193 20.73 -9.32 -24.85
CA GLY A 193 22.05 -8.83 -24.43
C GLY A 193 23.10 -9.02 -25.51
#